data_AF-A0A401FJE2-F1
#
_entry.id   AF-A0A401FJE2-F1
#
_cell.length_a   1.000
_cell.length_b   1.000
_cell.length_c   1.000
_cell.angle_alpha   90.00
_cell.angle_beta   90.00
_cell.angle_gamma   90.00
#
_symmetry.space_group_name_H-M   'P 1'
#
loop_
_entity.id
_entity.type
_entity.pdbx_description
1 polymer ?
#
loop_
_entity_poly.entity_id
_entity_poly.type
_entity_poly.pdbx_seq_one_letter_code
_entity_poly.pdbx_strand_id
1 'polypeptide(L)'
;MESHIIQFRPNVPSEISGIQWLSMASPDTSVFVPFYTDINNTPEQYKIGTNKYDTNSAYWTYKETKTLADPYYNEYVKKYIRPVQRSTNHQLSIRLKADDQLARSTNDSEQLQQMLTRANQENANIAQNEFQKLNDLLIEVSTTKTPIVQNTDL
;
A
#
# COMPACT_ATOMS: atom_id res chain seq x y z
N MET A 1 -9.12 2.31 -10.60
CA MET A 1 -9.97 1.35 -9.87
C MET A 1 -9.37 1.17 -8.49
N GLU A 2 -10.22 1.00 -7.49
CA GLU A 2 -9.88 0.80 -6.08
C GLU A 2 -10.76 -0.31 -5.51
N SER A 3 -10.30 -0.97 -4.45
CA SER A 3 -11.03 -2.00 -3.73
C SER A 3 -10.98 -1.72 -2.23
N HIS A 4 -12.12 -1.87 -1.57
CA HIS A 4 -12.30 -1.50 -0.17
C HIS A 4 -12.93 -2.65 0.61
N ILE A 5 -12.45 -2.86 1.84
CA ILE A 5 -13.13 -3.69 2.84
C ILE A 5 -13.37 -2.78 4.04
N ILE A 6 -14.63 -2.61 4.43
CA ILE A 6 -15.00 -1.85 5.62
C ILE A 6 -15.23 -2.85 6.76
N GLN A 7 -14.44 -2.73 7.81
CA GLN A 7 -14.47 -3.62 8.96
C GLN A 7 -14.84 -2.86 10.22
N PHE A 8 -15.87 -3.34 10.92
CA PHE A 8 -16.19 -2.93 12.29
C PHE A 8 -15.72 -4.02 13.26
N ARG A 9 -14.83 -3.65 14.19
CA ARG A 9 -14.17 -4.59 15.11
C ARG A 9 -14.88 -4.54 16.48
N PRO A 10 -15.43 -5.66 16.99
CA PRO A 10 -16.29 -5.65 18.17
C PRO A 10 -15.56 -5.53 19.52
N ASN A 11 -14.25 -5.81 19.59
CA ASN A 11 -13.49 -5.95 20.84
C ASN A 11 -12.48 -4.80 21.06
N VAL A 12 -12.81 -3.61 20.56
CA VAL A 12 -12.00 -2.38 20.70
C VAL A 12 -12.92 -1.19 20.99
N PRO A 13 -12.41 -0.08 21.55
CA PRO A 13 -13.18 1.16 21.71
C PRO A 13 -13.83 1.63 20.40
N SER A 14 -14.96 2.33 20.51
CA SER A 14 -15.76 2.81 19.36
C SER A 14 -14.93 3.60 18.35
N GLU A 15 -14.05 4.45 18.87
CA GLU A 15 -13.22 5.41 18.15
C GLU A 15 -12.23 4.70 17.21
N ILE A 16 -11.79 3.49 17.57
CA ILE A 16 -10.88 2.68 16.76
C ILE A 16 -11.55 1.45 16.14
N SER A 17 -12.87 1.32 16.26
CA SER A 17 -13.59 0.12 15.80
C SER A 17 -13.61 -0.01 14.27
N GLY A 18 -13.67 1.12 13.57
CA GLY A 18 -13.73 1.20 12.12
C GLY A 18 -12.36 1.15 11.47
N ILE A 19 -12.14 0.15 10.60
CA ILE A 19 -10.99 0.06 9.70
C ILE A 19 -11.48 -0.01 8.27
N GLN A 20 -11.02 0.92 7.44
CA GLN A 20 -11.10 0.84 5.99
C GLN A 20 -9.81 0.22 5.45
N TRP A 21 -9.91 -1.00 4.93
CA TRP A 21 -8.82 -1.60 4.17
C TRP A 21 -8.93 -1.12 2.73
N LEU A 22 -7.91 -0.41 2.25
CA LEU A 22 -7.89 0.17 0.91
C LEU A 22 -6.77 -0.44 0.06
N SER A 23 -7.13 -0.93 -1.11
CA SER A 23 -6.22 -1.37 -2.15
C SER A 23 -6.44 -0.53 -3.41
N MET A 24 -5.38 0.14 -3.87
CA MET A 24 -5.42 0.97 -5.06
C MET A 24 -5.00 0.18 -6.30
N ALA A 25 -5.47 0.64 -7.46
CA ALA A 25 -5.25 0.11 -8.81
C ALA A 25 -5.78 -1.30 -9.06
N SER A 26 -5.28 -2.32 -8.36
CA SER A 26 -5.65 -3.71 -8.55
C SER A 26 -5.34 -4.55 -7.31
N PRO A 27 -6.34 -5.07 -6.57
CA PRO A 27 -6.12 -5.85 -5.36
C PRO A 27 -5.35 -7.15 -5.57
N ASP A 28 -5.31 -7.65 -6.81
CA ASP A 28 -4.53 -8.83 -7.14
C ASP A 28 -3.01 -8.56 -7.11
N THR A 29 -2.57 -7.37 -7.49
CA THR A 29 -1.15 -7.01 -7.61
C THR A 29 -0.71 -5.90 -6.66
N SER A 30 -1.62 -5.34 -5.85
CA SER A 30 -1.34 -4.34 -4.82
C SER A 30 -1.60 -4.89 -3.42
N VAL A 31 -1.69 -4.04 -2.40
CA VAL A 31 -1.89 -4.46 -1.02
C VAL A 31 -3.06 -3.71 -0.39
N PHE A 32 -3.75 -4.36 0.56
CA PHE A 32 -4.76 -3.69 1.37
C PHE A 32 -4.09 -3.01 2.57
N VAL A 33 -4.12 -1.68 2.59
CA VAL A 33 -3.59 -0.89 3.71
C VAL A 33 -4.72 -0.62 4.71
N PRO A 34 -4.55 -0.93 6.00
CA PRO A 34 -5.56 -0.66 7.02
C PRO A 34 -5.51 0.82 7.43
N PHE A 35 -6.62 1.52 7.23
CA PHE A 35 -6.81 2.90 7.68
C PHE A 35 -7.88 2.98 8.76
N TYR A 36 -7.54 3.59 9.89
CA TYR A 36 -8.53 4.03 10.87
C TYR A 36 -9.48 5.06 10.24
N THR A 37 -10.74 5.05 10.66
CA THR A 37 -11.76 5.96 10.13
C THR A 37 -11.98 7.23 10.95
N ASP A 38 -11.64 7.21 12.25
CA ASP A 38 -11.70 8.39 13.12
C ASP A 38 -10.42 9.23 13.01
N ILE A 39 -10.29 9.95 11.89
CA ILE A 39 -9.09 10.70 11.50
C ILE A 39 -9.46 12.10 11.01
N ASN A 40 -8.48 13.02 11.00
CA ASN A 40 -8.70 14.39 10.53
C ASN A 40 -8.12 14.67 9.12
N ASN A 41 -7.31 13.76 8.58
CA ASN A 41 -6.75 13.87 7.24
C ASN A 41 -6.41 12.47 6.70
N THR A 42 -6.31 12.34 5.38
CA THR A 42 -5.89 11.11 4.71
C THR A 42 -4.42 11.18 4.30
N PRO A 43 -3.72 10.04 4.15
CA PRO A 43 -2.33 10.05 3.75
C PRO A 43 -2.05 10.80 2.45
N GLU A 44 -0.94 11.53 2.39
CA GLU A 44 -0.63 12.45 1.28
C GLU A 44 -0.62 11.76 -0.09
N GLN A 45 0.06 10.62 -0.22
CA GLN A 45 0.14 9.86 -1.48
C GLN A 45 -1.21 9.32 -1.98
N TYR A 46 -2.22 9.18 -1.09
CA TYR A 46 -3.56 8.74 -1.47
C TYR A 46 -4.45 9.89 -1.97
N LYS A 47 -4.02 11.15 -1.80
CA LYS A 47 -4.71 12.34 -2.34
C LYS A 47 -4.30 12.69 -3.77
N ILE A 48 -3.21 12.10 -4.27
CA ILE A 48 -2.67 12.38 -5.61
C ILE A 48 -3.32 11.43 -6.63
N GLY A 49 -4.36 11.92 -7.31
CA GLY A 49 -5.19 11.13 -8.23
C GLY A 49 -5.34 11.73 -9.63
N THR A 50 -4.24 12.08 -10.30
CA THR A 50 -4.30 12.64 -11.67
C THR A 50 -4.20 11.56 -12.75
N ASN A 51 -4.60 11.90 -13.98
CA ASN A 51 -4.48 11.02 -15.15
C ASN A 51 -3.04 10.93 -15.70
N LYS A 52 -2.07 11.60 -15.09
CA LYS A 52 -0.65 11.56 -15.48
C LYS A 52 0.14 10.77 -14.46
N TYR A 53 1.10 9.98 -14.95
CA TYR A 53 2.02 9.23 -14.10
C TYR A 53 2.71 10.14 -13.08
N ASP A 54 2.77 9.68 -11.83
CA ASP A 54 3.34 10.41 -10.70
C ASP A 54 3.95 9.41 -9.71
N THR A 55 5.22 9.57 -9.37
CA THR A 55 5.96 8.64 -8.50
C THR A 55 5.59 8.77 -7.02
N ASN A 56 4.97 9.89 -6.62
CA ASN A 56 4.47 10.12 -5.27
C ASN A 56 3.04 9.57 -5.09
N SER A 57 2.28 9.40 -6.16
CA SER A 57 0.91 8.88 -6.10
C SER A 57 0.87 7.39 -5.74
N ALA A 58 0.12 7.06 -4.69
CA ALA A 58 -0.15 5.67 -4.32
C ALA A 58 -0.80 4.92 -5.49
N TYR A 59 -1.81 5.54 -6.13
CA TYR A 59 -2.47 4.95 -7.29
C TYR A 59 -1.47 4.55 -8.39
N TRP A 60 -0.57 5.46 -8.76
CA TRP A 60 0.41 5.18 -9.81
C TRP A 60 1.47 4.17 -9.40
N THR A 61 1.92 4.17 -8.14
CA THR A 61 2.82 3.12 -7.62
C THR A 61 2.22 1.73 -7.84
N TYR A 62 0.97 1.50 -7.44
CA TYR A 62 0.33 0.18 -7.56
C TYR A 62 -0.11 -0.13 -9.00
N LYS A 63 -0.45 0.89 -9.79
CA LYS A 63 -0.77 0.73 -11.21
C LYS A 63 0.47 0.32 -12.00
N GLU A 64 1.63 0.85 -11.64
CA GLU A 64 2.92 0.45 -12.20
C GLU A 64 3.24 -1.01 -11.89
N THR A 65 3.05 -1.47 -10.64
CA THR A 65 3.23 -2.88 -10.28
C THR A 65 2.39 -3.81 -11.17
N LYS A 66 1.11 -3.48 -11.38
CA LYS A 66 0.25 -4.23 -12.32
C LYS A 66 0.84 -4.23 -13.72
N THR A 67 1.20 -3.05 -14.22
CA THR A 67 1.68 -2.87 -15.60
C THR A 67 2.96 -3.66 -15.86
N LEU A 68 3.89 -3.68 -14.90
CA LEU A 68 5.12 -4.47 -14.96
C LEU A 68 4.87 -5.98 -14.84
N ALA A 69 3.83 -6.37 -14.10
CA ALA A 69 3.45 -7.78 -13.93
C ALA A 69 2.82 -8.38 -15.18
N ASP A 70 2.01 -7.61 -15.93
CA ASP A 70 1.15 -8.13 -16.99
C ASP A 70 1.87 -8.99 -18.05
N PRO A 71 3.07 -8.64 -18.56
CA PRO A 71 3.78 -9.46 -19.55
C PRO A 71 4.25 -10.83 -19.02
N TYR A 72 4.52 -10.94 -17.72
CA TYR A 72 5.09 -12.12 -17.07
C TYR A 72 4.26 -12.57 -15.87
N TYR A 73 2.93 -12.39 -15.96
CA TYR A 73 2.00 -12.41 -14.83
C TYR A 73 2.19 -13.61 -13.89
N ASN A 74 2.14 -14.84 -14.42
CA ASN A 74 2.23 -16.06 -13.62
C ASN A 74 3.56 -16.15 -12.85
N GLU A 75 4.65 -15.75 -13.48
CA GLU A 75 5.98 -15.75 -12.85
C GLU A 75 6.08 -14.63 -11.82
N TYR A 76 5.75 -13.39 -12.20
CA TYR A 76 5.98 -12.21 -11.37
C TYR A 76 5.09 -12.18 -10.15
N VAL A 77 3.81 -12.53 -10.31
CA VAL A 77 2.88 -12.62 -9.18
C VAL A 77 3.38 -13.63 -8.17
N LYS A 78 3.74 -14.84 -8.60
CA LYS A 78 4.16 -15.92 -7.69
C LYS A 78 5.51 -15.63 -7.04
N LYS A 79 6.49 -15.16 -7.81
CA LYS A 79 7.89 -15.08 -7.40
C LYS A 79 8.24 -13.78 -6.68
N TYR A 80 7.61 -12.66 -7.04
CA TYR A 80 8.01 -11.34 -6.52
C TYR A 80 6.86 -10.64 -5.77
N ILE A 81 5.65 -10.59 -6.35
CA ILE A 81 4.55 -9.79 -5.77
C ILE A 81 3.97 -10.45 -4.52
N ARG A 82 3.63 -11.75 -4.57
CA ARG A 82 3.04 -12.47 -3.43
C ARG A 82 3.93 -12.47 -2.18
N PRO A 83 5.27 -12.64 -2.29
CA PRO A 83 6.17 -12.44 -1.15
C PRO A 83 6.07 -11.04 -0.52
N VAL A 84 6.15 -9.98 -1.33
CA VAL A 84 6.05 -8.58 -0.83
C VAL A 84 4.68 -8.31 -0.21
N GLN A 85 3.58 -8.73 -0.85
CA GLN A 85 2.25 -8.64 -0.26
C GLN A 85 2.18 -9.31 1.11
N ARG A 86 2.76 -10.52 1.27
CA ARG A 86 2.76 -11.23 2.56
C ARG A 86 3.57 -10.50 3.62
N SER A 87 4.79 -10.04 3.31
CA SER A 87 5.63 -9.32 4.27
C SER A 87 5.02 -7.98 4.66
N THR A 88 4.51 -7.21 3.70
CA THR A 88 3.83 -5.93 3.95
C THR A 88 2.56 -6.14 4.78
N ASN A 89 1.70 -7.11 4.43
CA ASN A 89 0.50 -7.42 5.22
C ASN A 89 0.84 -7.82 6.66
N HIS A 90 1.91 -8.61 6.85
CA HIS A 90 2.37 -9.00 8.18
C HIS A 90 2.82 -7.79 8.99
N GLN A 91 3.62 -6.90 8.40
CA GLN A 91 4.10 -5.69 9.04
C GLN A 91 2.94 -4.74 9.41
N LEU A 92 2.02 -4.50 8.48
CA LEU A 92 0.84 -3.67 8.72
C LEU A 92 -0.06 -4.26 9.82
N SER A 93 -0.20 -5.59 9.87
CA SER A 93 -0.96 -6.27 10.91
C SER A 93 -0.32 -6.13 12.30
N ILE A 94 1.01 -6.18 12.39
CA ILE A 94 1.74 -5.95 13.64
C ILE A 94 1.54 -4.50 14.10
N ARG A 95 1.68 -3.55 13.18
CA ARG A 95 1.50 -2.13 13.48
C ARG A 95 0.10 -1.80 13.95
N LEU A 96 -0.92 -2.28 13.24
CA LEU A 96 -2.32 -2.10 13.63
C LEU A 96 -2.57 -2.57 15.07
N LYS A 97 -1.99 -3.70 15.47
CA LYS A 97 -2.10 -4.20 16.86
C LYS A 97 -1.37 -3.30 17.87
N ALA A 98 -0.21 -2.76 17.51
CA ALA A 98 0.55 -1.86 18.38
C ALA A 98 -0.17 -0.50 18.52
N ASP A 99 -0.68 0.04 17.42
CA ASP A 99 -1.44 1.30 17.37
C ASP A 99 -2.76 1.15 18.16
N ASP A 100 -3.43 0.00 18.09
CA ASP A 100 -4.61 -0.30 18.92
C ASP A 100 -4.30 -0.29 20.43
N GLN A 101 -3.13 -0.80 20.82
CA GLN A 101 -2.70 -0.79 22.23
C GLN A 101 -2.42 0.64 22.71
N LEU A 102 -1.77 1.44 21.88
CA LEU A 102 -1.49 2.84 22.19
C LEU A 102 -2.79 3.66 22.27
N ALA A 103 -3.71 3.47 21.33
CA ALA A 103 -5.00 4.15 21.29
C ALA A 103 -5.82 3.96 22.57
N ARG A 104 -5.80 2.76 23.15
CA ARG A 104 -6.51 2.46 24.41
C ARG A 104 -5.99 3.24 25.61
N SER A 105 -4.79 3.79 25.53
CA SER A 105 -4.19 4.61 26.59
C SER A 105 -4.37 6.11 26.38
N THR A 106 -4.96 6.52 25.25
CA THR A 106 -5.18 7.93 24.89
C THR A 106 -6.60 8.34 25.25
N ASN A 107 -6.74 9.17 26.28
CA ASN A 107 -8.05 9.62 26.77
C ASN A 107 -8.55 10.92 26.13
N ASP A 108 -7.67 11.66 25.47
CA ASP A 108 -8.01 12.92 24.79
C ASP A 108 -8.38 12.63 23.32
N SER A 109 -9.57 13.06 22.91
CA SER A 109 -10.10 12.75 21.57
C SER A 109 -9.31 13.39 20.44
N GLU A 110 -8.78 14.60 20.65
CA GLU A 110 -8.00 15.29 19.61
C GLU A 110 -6.64 14.61 19.43
N GLN A 111 -5.97 14.28 20.54
CA GLN A 111 -4.72 13.50 20.51
C GLN A 111 -4.93 12.12 19.88
N LEU A 112 -6.05 11.47 20.17
CA LEU A 112 -6.40 10.18 19.55
C LEU A 112 -6.53 10.33 18.03
N GLN A 113 -7.34 11.26 17.53
CA GLN A 113 -7.49 11.47 16.08
C GLN A 113 -6.17 11.83 15.39
N GLN A 114 -5.32 12.66 16.02
CA GLN A 114 -4.00 12.99 15.49
C GLN A 114 -3.09 11.76 15.42
N MET A 115 -3.14 10.90 16.45
CA MET A 115 -2.39 9.65 16.49
C MET A 115 -2.84 8.67 15.40
N LEU A 116 -4.16 8.47 15.24
CA LEU A 116 -4.72 7.59 14.21
C LEU A 116 -4.42 8.10 12.80
N THR A 117 -4.46 9.41 12.60
CA THR A 117 -4.05 10.06 11.34
C THR A 117 -2.58 9.79 11.02
N ARG A 118 -1.70 9.91 12.02
CA ARG A 118 -0.27 9.58 11.86
C ARG A 118 -0.07 8.10 11.55
N ALA A 119 -0.75 7.21 12.27
CA ALA A 119 -0.70 5.77 12.03
C ALA A 119 -1.10 5.42 10.58
N ASN A 120 -2.15 6.06 10.06
CA ASN A 120 -2.56 5.90 8.66
C ASN A 120 -1.45 6.36 7.70
N GLN A 121 -0.83 7.52 7.92
CA GLN A 121 0.27 8.00 7.09
C GLN A 121 1.48 7.05 7.12
N GLU A 122 1.84 6.52 8.29
CA GLU A 122 2.94 5.56 8.44
C GLU A 122 2.66 4.24 7.73
N ASN A 123 1.44 3.70 7.87
CA ASN A 123 1.01 2.49 7.17
C ASN A 123 1.03 2.69 5.65
N ALA A 124 0.58 3.85 5.18
CA ALA A 124 0.62 4.23 3.78
C ALA A 124 2.07 4.32 3.25
N ASN A 125 2.99 4.90 4.03
CA ASN A 125 4.41 5.01 3.66
C ASN A 125 5.09 3.65 3.55
N ILE A 126 4.87 2.78 4.54
CA ILE A 126 5.42 1.42 4.53
C ILE A 126 4.97 0.67 3.28
N ALA A 127 3.66 0.65 3.02
CA ALA A 127 3.12 -0.06 1.88
C ALA A 127 3.65 0.50 0.55
N GLN A 128 3.64 1.82 0.36
CA GLN A 128 4.12 2.43 -0.87
C GLN A 128 5.62 2.18 -1.09
N ASN A 129 6.45 2.32 -0.04
CA ASN A 129 7.90 2.12 -0.15
C ASN A 129 8.26 0.68 -0.53
N GLU A 130 7.58 -0.32 0.04
CA GLU A 130 7.82 -1.72 -0.31
C GLU A 130 7.42 -2.03 -1.77
N PHE A 131 6.35 -1.39 -2.26
CA PHE A 131 5.91 -1.55 -3.64
C PHE A 131 6.76 -0.75 -4.65
N GLN A 132 7.33 0.38 -4.26
CA GLN A 132 8.33 1.09 -5.07
C GLN A 132 9.58 0.24 -5.25
N LYS A 133 10.14 -0.34 -4.16
CA LYS A 133 11.26 -1.29 -4.25
C LYS A 133 10.93 -2.51 -5.12
N LEU A 134 9.70 -3.01 -5.02
CA LEU A 134 9.23 -4.09 -5.88
C LEU A 134 9.20 -3.65 -7.35
N ASN A 135 8.70 -2.46 -7.66
CA ASN A 135 8.69 -1.94 -9.04
C ASN A 135 10.12 -1.82 -9.59
N ASP A 136 11.05 -1.29 -8.81
CA ASP A 136 12.48 -1.23 -9.19
C ASP A 136 13.02 -2.62 -9.56
N LEU A 137 12.77 -3.62 -8.68
CA LEU A 137 13.16 -5.00 -8.94
C LEU A 137 12.49 -5.57 -10.20
N LEU A 138 11.19 -5.32 -10.40
CA LEU A 138 10.44 -5.80 -11.57
C LEU A 138 10.98 -5.19 -12.87
N ILE A 139 11.41 -3.92 -12.85
CA ILE A 139 12.08 -3.28 -13.98
C ILE A 139 13.40 -4.00 -14.27
N GLU A 140 14.26 -4.17 -13.25
CA GLU A 140 15.55 -4.86 -13.40
C GLU A 140 15.38 -6.26 -14.01
N VAL A 141 14.52 -7.11 -13.43
CA VAL A 141 14.33 -8.47 -13.94
C VAL A 141 13.70 -8.48 -15.34
N SER A 142 12.87 -7.49 -15.69
CA SER A 142 12.29 -7.39 -17.03
C SER A 142 13.35 -7.07 -18.09
N THR A 143 14.32 -6.21 -17.77
CA THR A 143 15.42 -5.90 -18.70
C THR A 143 16.31 -7.11 -19.00
N THR A 144 16.46 -8.04 -18.06
CA THR A 144 17.18 -9.31 -18.31
C THR A 144 16.45 -10.25 -19.27
N LYS A 145 15.14 -10.07 -19.44
CA LYS A 145 14.30 -10.89 -20.32
C LYS A 145 14.16 -10.31 -21.73
N THR A 146 14.47 -9.03 -21.92
CA THR A 146 14.49 -8.37 -23.23
C THR A 146 15.92 -8.29 -23.74
N PRO A 147 16.35 -9.11 -24.72
CA PRO A 147 17.71 -9.02 -25.25
C PRO A 147 17.98 -7.62 -25.81
N ILE A 148 19.07 -7.01 -25.36
CA ILE A 148 19.54 -5.73 -25.91
C ILE A 148 20.06 -6.02 -27.33
N VAL A 149 19.27 -5.67 -28.34
CA VAL A 149 19.76 -5.62 -29.72
C VAL A 149 20.37 -4.23 -29.91
N GLN A 150 21.69 -4.10 -29.69
CA GLN A 150 22.40 -2.93 -30.20
C GLN A 150 22.48 -3.08 -31.71
N ASN A 151 21.62 -2.36 -32.43
CA ASN A 151 21.80 -2.21 -33.86
C ASN A 151 22.98 -1.25 -34.06
N THR A 152 24.15 -1.78 -34.37
CA THR A 152 25.38 -1.01 -34.64
C THR A 152 25.33 -0.21 -35.95
N ASP A 153 24.24 -0.34 -36.73
CA ASP A 153 24.08 0.28 -38.05
C ASP A 153 23.11 1.49 -38.06
N LEU A 154 22.86 2.13 -36.90
CA LEU A 154 22.12 3.40 -36.80
C LEU A 154 23.05 4.58 -36.47
#